data_AF-A0A9F2R6G6-F1
#
_entry.id   AF-A0A9F2R6G6-F1
#
_cell.length_a   1.000
_cell.length_b   1.000
_cell.length_c   1.000
_cell.angle_alpha   90.00
_cell.angle_beta   90.00
_cell.angle_gamma   90.00
#
_symmetry.space_group_name_H-M   'P 1'
#
loop_
_entity.id
_entity.type
_entity.pdbx_description
1 polymer ?
#
loop_
_entity_poly.entity_id
_entity_poly.type
_entity_poly.pdbx_seq_one_letter_code
_entity_poly.pdbx_strand_id
1 'polypeptide(L)'
;MSAYVFMVRVDEWMAKEGLLDPTVKSIFVTCGDWDLKVMLPGQCQYLGLPVADYFKQWINLKKAYSFAMGSWPKNGLLDMNKGLNLQHIGRPHSGI
;
A
#
# COMPACT_ATOMS: atom_id res chain seq x y z
N MET A 1 13.69 4.93 14.61
CA MET A 1 13.62 5.82 13.42
C MET A 1 12.29 6.55 13.48
N SER A 2 12.28 7.89 13.49
CA SER A 2 11.02 8.65 13.55
C SER A 2 10.25 8.47 12.23
N ALA A 3 8.92 8.37 12.29
CA ALA A 3 8.07 8.25 11.11
C ALA A 3 8.22 9.44 10.12
N TYR A 4 8.64 10.61 10.61
CA TYR A 4 9.06 11.73 9.73
C TYR A 4 10.24 11.35 8.83
N VAL A 5 11.29 10.76 9.40
CA VAL A 5 12.49 10.34 8.66
C VAL A 5 12.15 9.25 7.65
N PHE A 6 11.18 8.39 7.96
CA PHE A 6 10.70 7.38 7.01
C PHE A 6 10.03 8.03 5.79
N MET A 7 9.11 8.98 6.00
CA MET A 7 8.39 9.63 4.90
C MET A 7 9.35 10.36 3.94
N VAL A 8 10.35 11.06 4.50
CA VAL A 8 11.39 11.72 3.69
C VAL A 8 12.19 10.71 2.88
N ARG A 9 12.59 9.58 3.47
CA ARG A 9 13.36 8.55 2.77
C ARG A 9 12.56 7.88 1.65
N VAL A 10 11.26 7.68 1.82
CA VAL A 10 10.39 7.14 0.78
C VAL A 10 10.29 8.14 -0.38
N ASP A 11 10.09 9.43 -0.09
CA ASP A 11 10.02 10.48 -1.10
C ASP A 11 11.33 10.59 -1.91
N GLU A 12 12.48 10.64 -1.21
CA GLU A 12 13.82 10.64 -1.83
C GLU A 12 14.06 9.41 -2.70
N TRP A 13 13.66 8.23 -2.22
CA TRP A 13 13.76 6.99 -2.98
C TRP A 13 12.86 7.02 -4.21
N MET A 14 11.60 7.44 -4.09
CA MET A 14 10.68 7.55 -5.23
C MET A 14 11.20 8.54 -6.28
N ALA A 15 11.77 9.66 -5.86
CA ALA A 15 12.38 10.63 -6.75
C ALA A 15 13.59 10.02 -7.49
N LYS A 16 14.46 9.31 -6.76
CA LYS A 16 15.64 8.63 -7.32
C LYS A 16 15.26 7.56 -8.34
N GLU A 17 14.20 6.80 -8.08
CA GLU A 17 13.69 5.78 -9.01
C GLU A 17 12.84 6.36 -10.15
N GLY A 18 12.68 7.69 -10.23
CA GLY A 18 11.91 8.36 -11.29
C GLY A 18 10.39 8.19 -11.18
N LEU A 19 9.88 7.70 -10.04
CA LEU A 19 8.45 7.43 -9.84
C LEU A 19 7.60 8.68 -9.67
N LEU A 20 8.24 9.82 -9.38
CA LEU A 20 7.60 11.13 -9.28
C LEU A 20 7.58 11.90 -10.61
N ASP A 21 8.17 11.36 -11.68
CA ASP A 21 8.09 11.94 -13.02
C ASP A 21 6.65 11.80 -13.56
N PRO A 22 5.96 12.89 -13.96
CA PRO A 22 4.60 12.82 -14.50
C PRO A 22 4.43 11.94 -15.75
N THR A 23 5.51 11.67 -16.48
CA THR A 23 5.52 10.78 -17.64
C THR A 23 5.51 9.30 -17.23
N VAL A 24 5.90 8.98 -16.00
CA VAL A 24 5.92 7.63 -15.44
C VAL A 24 4.61 7.37 -14.70
N LYS A 25 3.79 6.46 -15.23
CA LYS A 25 2.54 6.05 -14.58
C LYS A 25 2.84 5.01 -13.50
N SER A 26 2.77 5.43 -12.24
CA SER A 26 2.91 4.57 -11.07
C SER A 26 1.71 4.74 -10.11
N ILE A 27 1.44 3.73 -9.28
CA ILE A 27 0.40 3.79 -8.25
C ILE A 27 0.71 2.81 -7.12
N PHE A 28 0.34 3.17 -5.89
CA PHE A 28 0.43 2.26 -4.75
C PHE A 28 -0.64 1.17 -4.84
N VAL A 29 -0.28 -0.02 -4.36
CA VAL A 29 -1.20 -1.15 -4.18
C VAL A 29 -1.18 -1.56 -2.71
N THR A 30 -2.35 -1.71 -2.12
CA THR A 30 -2.50 -2.12 -0.71
C THR A 30 -3.48 -3.29 -0.58
N CYS A 31 -3.32 -4.10 0.47
CA CYS A 31 -4.26 -5.19 0.77
C CYS A 31 -5.44 -4.69 1.63
N GLY A 32 -6.24 -3.79 1.07
CA GLY A 32 -7.35 -3.12 1.77
C GLY A 32 -7.14 -1.62 1.87
N ASP A 33 -8.12 -0.91 2.41
CA ASP A 33 -8.04 0.56 2.52
C ASP A 33 -7.28 1.02 3.78
N TRP A 34 -6.93 0.11 4.70
CA TRP A 34 -6.44 0.47 6.04
C TRP A 34 -5.14 1.29 6.02
N ASP A 35 -4.16 0.88 5.22
CA ASP A 35 -2.82 1.51 5.20
C ASP A 35 -2.89 2.99 4.81
N LEU A 36 -3.47 3.31 3.65
CA LEU A 36 -3.45 4.66 3.08
C LEU A 36 -4.69 5.49 3.41
N LYS A 37 -5.82 4.87 3.76
CA LYS A 37 -7.03 5.61 4.18
C LYS A 37 -7.04 5.94 5.67
N VAL A 38 -6.37 5.14 6.51
CA VAL A 38 -6.48 5.28 7.98
C VAL A 38 -5.13 5.45 8.66
N MET A 39 -4.21 4.51 8.50
CA MET A 39 -2.95 4.51 9.25
C MET A 39 -2.05 5.69 8.86
N LEU A 40 -1.80 5.87 7.56
CA LEU A 40 -0.91 6.92 7.08
C LEU A 40 -1.44 8.33 7.41
N PRO A 41 -2.73 8.66 7.13
CA PRO A 41 -3.26 9.98 7.48
C PRO A 41 -3.25 10.23 8.99
N GLY A 42 -3.58 9.22 9.82
CA GLY A 42 -3.53 9.35 11.28
C GLY A 42 -2.12 9.60 11.79
N GLN A 43 -1.12 8.94 11.22
CA GLN A 43 0.28 9.15 11.57
C GLN A 43 0.77 10.55 11.13
N CYS A 44 0.41 10.99 9.93
CA CYS A 44 0.70 12.35 9.45
C CYS A 44 0.07 13.41 10.36
N GLN A 45 -1.19 13.24 10.74
CA GLN A 45 -1.89 14.14 11.66
C GLN A 45 -1.19 14.22 13.02
N TYR A 46 -0.82 13.07 13.60
CA TYR A 46 -0.10 13.01 14.88
C TYR A 46 1.24 13.77 14.84
N LEU A 47 1.91 13.75 13.68
CA LEU A 47 3.20 14.44 13.48
C LEU A 47 3.06 15.88 12.96
N GLY A 48 1.85 16.37 12.68
CA GLY A 48 1.64 17.68 12.07
C GLY A 48 2.15 17.78 10.62
N LEU A 49 2.17 16.65 9.89
CA LEU A 49 2.66 16.57 8.52
C LEU A 49 1.50 16.50 7.52
N PRO A 50 1.65 17.08 6.31
CA PRO A 50 0.72 16.82 5.23
C PRO A 50 0.87 15.39 4.70
N VAL A 51 -0.21 14.85 4.14
CA VAL A 51 -0.17 13.61 3.35
C VAL A 51 0.15 13.98 1.91
N ALA A 52 1.22 13.41 1.35
CA ALA A 52 1.59 13.64 -0.05
C ALA A 52 0.52 13.14 -1.03
N ASP A 53 0.37 13.80 -2.18
CA ASP A 53 -0.73 13.54 -3.12
C ASP A 53 -0.71 12.13 -3.70
N TYR A 54 0.48 11.57 -3.96
CA TYR A 54 0.64 10.21 -4.47
C TYR A 54 0.17 9.13 -3.48
N PHE A 55 -0.02 9.44 -2.19
CA PHE A 55 -0.62 8.52 -1.22
C PHE A 55 -2.15 8.60 -1.16
N LYS A 56 -2.77 9.60 -1.81
CA LYS A 56 -4.22 9.82 -1.78
C LYS A 56 -4.98 8.95 -2.79
N GLN A 57 -4.24 8.23 -3.64
CA GLN A 57 -4.79 7.31 -4.64
C GLN A 57 -4.02 6.00 -4.60
N TRP A 58 -4.75 4.88 -4.58
CA TRP A 58 -4.17 3.54 -4.56
C TRP A 58 -5.15 2.51 -5.13
N ILE A 59 -4.61 1.35 -5.49
CA ILE A 59 -5.40 0.17 -5.83
C ILE A 59 -5.57 -0.67 -4.57
N ASN A 60 -6.82 -0.84 -4.13
CA ASN A 60 -7.16 -1.83 -3.13
C ASN A 60 -7.24 -3.23 -3.77
N LEU A 61 -6.23 -4.05 -3.52
CA LEU A 61 -6.10 -5.37 -4.12
C LEU A 61 -7.28 -6.30 -3.78
N LYS A 62 -7.92 -6.14 -2.61
CA LYS A 62 -9.09 -6.95 -2.23
C LYS A 62 -10.28 -6.69 -3.16
N LYS A 63 -10.47 -5.42 -3.59
CA LYS A 63 -11.52 -5.06 -4.56
C LYS A 63 -11.21 -5.63 -5.94
N ALA A 64 -9.98 -5.50 -6.41
CA ALA A 64 -9.54 -6.06 -7.69
C ALA A 64 -9.70 -7.59 -7.72
N TYR A 65 -9.27 -8.28 -6.67
CA TYR A 65 -9.47 -9.72 -6.51
C TYR A 65 -10.96 -10.09 -6.52
N SER A 66 -11.79 -9.39 -5.73
CA SER A 66 -13.22 -9.68 -5.64
C SER A 66 -13.94 -9.48 -6.97
N PHE A 67 -13.52 -8.50 -7.77
CA PHE A 67 -14.02 -8.30 -9.11
C PHE A 67 -13.66 -9.46 -10.04
N ALA A 68 -12.39 -9.92 -10.00
CA ALA A 68 -11.91 -10.98 -10.88
C ALA A 68 -12.41 -12.39 -10.48
N MET A 69 -12.50 -12.66 -9.18
CA MET A 69 -12.75 -14.01 -8.64
C MET A 69 -14.17 -14.22 -8.10
N GLY A 70 -15.02 -13.18 -8.13
CA GLY A 70 -16.41 -13.25 -7.66
C GLY A 70 -16.56 -13.48 -6.14
N SER A 71 -15.49 -13.32 -5.35
CA SER A 71 -15.51 -13.54 -3.91
C SER A 71 -14.61 -12.57 -3.15
N TRP A 72 -15.05 -12.13 -1.97
CA TRP A 72 -14.29 -11.21 -1.14
C TRP A 72 -13.25 -11.96 -0.27
N PRO A 73 -11.96 -11.59 -0.32
CA PRO A 73 -10.92 -12.25 0.48
C PRO A 73 -10.92 -11.71 1.91
N LYS A 74 -11.61 -12.37 2.83
CA LYS A 74 -11.79 -11.88 4.20
C LYS A 74 -10.45 -11.74 4.92
N ASN A 75 -9.58 -12.74 4.81
CA ASN A 75 -8.23 -12.77 5.40
C ASN A 75 -7.14 -12.17 4.51
N GLY A 76 -7.52 -11.34 3.53
CA GLY A 76 -6.57 -10.63 2.68
C GLY A 76 -5.72 -11.57 1.84
N LEU A 77 -4.40 -11.36 1.84
CA LEU A 77 -3.44 -12.08 0.99
C LEU A 77 -3.51 -13.61 1.16
N LEU A 78 -3.77 -14.11 2.37
CA LEU A 78 -3.82 -15.56 2.61
C LEU A 78 -5.02 -16.21 1.90
N ASP A 79 -6.19 -15.57 1.94
CA ASP A 79 -7.37 -16.05 1.20
C ASP A 79 -7.16 -15.95 -0.30
N MET A 80 -6.54 -14.86 -0.77
CA MET A 80 -6.24 -14.67 -2.20
C MET A 80 -5.26 -15.72 -2.71
N ASN A 81 -4.19 -16.01 -1.96
CA ASN A 81 -3.23 -17.05 -2.29
C ASN A 81 -3.90 -18.42 -2.37
N LYS A 82 -4.74 -18.76 -1.37
CA LYS A 82 -5.50 -20.01 -1.39
C LYS A 82 -6.41 -20.11 -2.61
N GLY A 83 -7.14 -19.04 -2.94
CA GLY A 83 -8.06 -19.02 -4.08
C GLY A 83 -7.37 -19.10 -5.45
N LEU A 84 -6.11 -18.66 -5.54
CA LEU A 84 -5.28 -18.71 -6.75
C LEU A 84 -4.31 -19.91 -6.78
N ASN A 85 -4.37 -20.80 -5.78
CA ASN A 85 -3.43 -21.91 -5.61
C ASN A 85 -1.94 -21.46 -5.58
N LEU A 86 -1.67 -20.35 -4.89
CA LEU A 86 -0.33 -19.79 -4.70
C LEU A 86 0.20 -20.14 -3.31
N GLN A 87 1.50 -20.42 -3.22
CA GLN A 87 2.19 -20.58 -1.94
C GLN A 87 2.49 -19.20 -1.33
N HIS A 88 2.27 -19.05 -0.02
CA HIS A 88 2.72 -17.86 0.70
C HIS A 88 4.24 -17.85 0.85
N ILE A 89 4.86 -16.71 0.56
CA ILE A 89 6.29 -16.47 0.73
C ILE A 89 6.48 -15.50 1.89
N GLY A 90 7.44 -15.78 2.77
CA GLY A 90 7.75 -14.93 3.92
C GLY A 90 6.91 -15.28 5.16
N ARG A 91 6.75 -14.29 6.05
CA ARG A 91 6.07 -14.45 7.33
C ARG A 91 4.78 -13.63 7.37
N PRO A 92 3.62 -14.23 7.73
CA PRO A 92 2.39 -13.47 7.93
C PRO A 92 2.59 -12.33 8.93
N HIS A 93 2.01 -11.16 8.62
CA HIS A 93 2.12 -9.94 9.41
C HIS A 93 3.53 -9.34 9.51
N SER A 94 4.46 -9.78 8.66
CA SER A 94 5.68 -9.05 8.34
C SER A 94 5.39 -8.09 7.17
N GLY A 95 5.82 -6.83 7.27
CA GLY A 95 5.65 -5.82 6.21
C GLY A 95 6.57 -6.03 4.99
N ILE A 96 7.43 -7.05 5.04
CA ILE A 96 8.39 -7.49 4.02
C ILE A 96 8.53 -9.01 4.09
#